data_AF-A0A2R5GBP3-F1
#
_entry.id   AF-A0A2R5GBP3-F1
#
_cell.length_a   1.000
_cell.length_b   1.000
_cell.length_c   1.000
_cell.angle_alpha   90.00
_cell.angle_beta   90.00
_cell.angle_gamma   90.00
#
_symmetry.space_group_name_H-M   'P 1'
#
loop_
_entity.id
_entity.type
_entity.pdbx_description
1 polymer ?
#
loop_
_entity_poly.entity_id
_entity_poly.type
_entity_poly.pdbx_seq_one_letter_code
_entity_poly.pdbx_strand_id
1 'polypeptide(L)'
;MCRSAGARGAGGGRTCTRIVARQRQPAAREPRQSREERSERLSAWAKALRVKDDMIKVAVRKAGSLPLVFAHGMGDSCFNPGMAQVTDFSGQYLGVYSTCIGDGDNQPEDTTNGFFMNMNKQVEHFAAKVRADAKLSKGFSAIGLSQGTLVIRGYIERFNDPPVHGFLSINGPLAGTASLPRCNPEGWVGYLCKKATDLVGDAAYSALIQDHIAQANFLKIPGENEAYLASNTFLPFLNNEVDHKDATSYKTRFASLSRLVLVKAKKDTMIFPRETAWFAYFDDESFEHLLPFNQTKAYVSDAFGLRTLAKAGSSTGAQSF
;
A
#
# COMPACT_ATOMS: atom_id res chain seq x y z
N MET A 1 -23.70 -34.00 -48.66
CA MET A 1 -24.58 -33.86 -49.85
C MET A 1 -23.71 -33.79 -51.08
N CYS A 2 -24.00 -34.56 -52.12
CA CYS A 2 -23.35 -34.41 -53.44
C CYS A 2 -24.28 -33.62 -54.38
N ARG A 3 -23.70 -32.68 -55.14
CA ARG A 3 -24.29 -32.14 -56.38
C ARG A 3 -23.20 -32.19 -57.46
N SER A 4 -23.62 -32.34 -58.71
CA SER A 4 -22.75 -32.72 -59.83
C SER A 4 -22.99 -31.91 -61.10
N ALA A 5 -21.92 -31.36 -61.65
CA ALA A 5 -21.66 -31.01 -63.06
C ALA A 5 -20.14 -30.71 -63.08
N GLY A 6 -19.24 -31.35 -63.85
CA GLY A 6 -19.29 -31.81 -65.25
C GLY A 6 -18.36 -30.88 -66.06
N ALA A 7 -17.41 -31.29 -66.90
CA ALA A 7 -16.73 -32.57 -67.18
C ALA A 7 -15.31 -32.21 -67.75
N ARG A 8 -14.34 -33.08 -68.09
CA ARG A 8 -14.26 -34.53 -68.41
C ARG A 8 -12.85 -35.04 -68.00
N GLY A 9 -12.66 -36.36 -67.84
CA GLY A 9 -11.32 -36.99 -67.95
C GLY A 9 -10.92 -38.03 -66.88
N ALA A 10 -10.56 -39.23 -67.34
CA ALA A 10 -9.81 -40.31 -66.66
C ALA A 10 -10.29 -40.87 -65.30
N GLY A 11 -10.58 -42.18 -65.29
CA GLY A 11 -11.15 -42.92 -64.15
C GLY A 11 -10.21 -43.27 -63.00
N GLY A 12 -10.82 -43.70 -61.88
CA GLY A 12 -10.14 -44.34 -60.75
C GLY A 12 -10.81 -44.10 -59.39
N GLY A 13 -11.40 -45.15 -58.79
CA GLY A 13 -11.60 -45.30 -57.33
C GLY A 13 -12.35 -44.21 -56.54
N ARG A 14 -13.62 -44.44 -56.18
CA ARG A 14 -14.31 -43.65 -55.13
C ARG A 14 -14.04 -44.22 -53.73
N THR A 15 -13.25 -43.55 -52.92
CA THR A 15 -13.13 -43.80 -51.46
C THR A 15 -13.95 -42.78 -50.67
N CYS A 16 -15.02 -43.22 -50.02
CA CYS A 16 -15.81 -42.37 -49.12
C CYS A 16 -15.09 -42.21 -47.77
N THR A 17 -14.44 -41.06 -47.55
CA THR A 17 -13.85 -40.72 -46.25
C THR A 17 -14.95 -40.44 -45.22
N ARG A 18 -15.07 -41.32 -44.23
CA ARG A 18 -16.05 -41.20 -43.13
C ARG A 18 -15.58 -40.11 -42.17
N ILE A 19 -16.14 -38.89 -42.26
CA ILE A 19 -15.89 -37.83 -41.28
C ILE A 19 -16.50 -38.26 -39.94
N VAL A 20 -15.64 -38.73 -39.04
CA VAL A 20 -16.04 -39.00 -37.65
C VAL A 20 -16.11 -37.66 -36.92
N ALA A 21 -17.33 -37.21 -36.61
CA ALA A 21 -17.53 -36.06 -35.75
C ALA A 21 -16.96 -36.39 -34.35
N ARG A 22 -15.88 -35.72 -33.95
CA ARG A 22 -15.41 -35.74 -32.56
C ARG A 22 -16.50 -35.14 -31.67
N GLN A 23 -17.18 -35.99 -30.90
CA GLN A 23 -17.95 -35.50 -29.75
C GLN A 23 -17.00 -34.73 -28.83
N ARG A 24 -17.30 -33.45 -28.57
CA ARG A 24 -16.64 -32.71 -27.49
C ARG A 24 -17.11 -33.32 -26.18
N GLN A 25 -16.20 -33.99 -25.46
CA GLN A 25 -16.42 -34.26 -24.04
C GLN A 25 -16.57 -32.92 -23.30
N PRO A 26 -17.52 -32.77 -22.37
CA PRO A 26 -17.55 -31.61 -21.50
C PRO A 26 -16.28 -31.59 -20.65
N ALA A 27 -15.63 -30.44 -20.53
CA ALA A 27 -14.50 -30.28 -19.62
C ALA A 27 -14.95 -30.61 -18.19
N ALA A 28 -14.22 -31.51 -17.52
CA ALA A 28 -14.52 -31.86 -16.14
C ALA A 28 -14.45 -30.60 -15.26
N ARG A 29 -15.52 -30.33 -14.51
CA ARG A 29 -15.47 -29.34 -13.43
C ARG A 29 -14.47 -29.84 -12.38
N GLU A 30 -13.51 -29.00 -12.01
CA GLU A 30 -12.68 -29.26 -10.83
C GLU A 30 -13.57 -29.46 -9.59
N PRO A 31 -13.22 -30.38 -8.67
CA PRO A 31 -13.98 -30.59 -7.46
C PRO A 31 -14.00 -29.31 -6.60
N ARG A 32 -15.17 -28.95 -6.06
CA ARG A 32 -15.22 -27.97 -4.97
C ARG A 32 -14.55 -28.58 -3.74
N GLN A 33 -13.29 -28.20 -3.48
CA GLN A 33 -12.54 -28.61 -2.29
C GLN A 33 -13.37 -28.40 -1.02
N SER A 34 -13.36 -29.41 -0.15
CA SER A 34 -14.14 -29.44 1.09
C SER A 34 -13.68 -28.34 2.06
N ARG A 35 -14.47 -28.08 3.11
CA ARG A 35 -14.05 -27.15 4.18
C ARG A 35 -12.81 -27.69 4.93
N GLU A 36 -12.70 -29.00 5.08
CA GLU A 36 -11.59 -29.65 5.77
C GLU A 36 -10.30 -29.59 4.95
N GLU A 37 -10.34 -29.89 3.65
CA GLU A 37 -9.17 -29.75 2.75
C GLU A 37 -8.64 -28.31 2.72
N ARG A 38 -9.52 -27.30 2.80
CA ARG A 38 -9.09 -25.90 2.91
C ARG A 38 -8.49 -25.59 4.28
N SER A 39 -9.06 -26.13 5.35
CA SER A 39 -8.51 -26.00 6.71
C SER A 39 -7.12 -26.65 6.83
N GLU A 40 -6.92 -27.82 6.22
CA GLU A 40 -5.61 -28.49 6.16
C GLU A 40 -4.62 -27.75 5.27
N ARG A 41 -5.04 -27.20 4.12
CA ARG A 41 -4.17 -26.36 3.29
C ARG A 41 -3.80 -25.04 3.98
N LEU A 42 -4.72 -24.43 4.74
CA LEU A 42 -4.44 -23.24 5.55
C LEU A 42 -3.50 -23.56 6.73
N SER A 43 -3.68 -24.70 7.41
CA SER A 43 -2.77 -25.13 8.48
C SER A 43 -1.39 -25.52 7.93
N ALA A 44 -1.32 -26.16 6.76
CA ALA A 44 -0.08 -26.45 6.04
C ALA A 44 0.62 -25.18 5.54
N TRP A 45 -0.13 -24.17 5.10
CA TRP A 45 0.41 -22.86 4.70
C TRP A 45 0.95 -22.09 5.92
N ALA A 46 0.23 -22.06 7.03
CA ALA A 46 0.71 -21.53 8.31
C ALA A 46 1.96 -22.29 8.83
N LYS A 47 2.04 -23.61 8.58
CA LYS A 47 3.19 -24.46 8.94
C LYS A 47 4.36 -24.34 7.96
N ALA A 48 4.13 -23.90 6.72
CA ALA A 48 5.15 -23.53 5.75
C ALA A 48 5.71 -22.12 6.01
N LEU A 49 4.90 -21.23 6.59
CA LEU A 49 5.31 -19.95 7.18
C LEU A 49 6.06 -20.14 8.52
N ARG A 50 7.00 -21.10 8.57
CA ARG A 50 8.01 -21.20 9.62
C ARG A 50 9.04 -20.07 9.49
N VAL A 51 8.57 -18.86 9.82
CA VAL A 51 9.41 -17.84 10.44
C VAL A 51 10.11 -18.51 11.63
N LYS A 52 11.42 -18.30 11.76
CA LYS A 52 12.24 -18.94 12.80
C LYS A 52 11.63 -18.73 14.20
N ASP A 53 11.89 -19.66 15.11
CA ASP A 53 11.36 -19.73 16.49
C ASP A 53 11.74 -18.56 17.44
N ASP A 54 12.08 -17.39 16.92
CA ASP A 54 12.15 -16.12 17.66
C ASP A 54 10.76 -15.47 17.78
N MET A 55 9.72 -16.27 18.04
CA MET A 55 8.43 -15.75 18.46
C MET A 55 8.58 -15.13 19.85
N ILE A 56 8.79 -13.81 19.88
CA ILE A 56 8.60 -13.01 21.08
C ILE A 56 7.20 -13.35 21.60
N LYS A 57 7.12 -14.02 22.75
CA LYS A 57 5.88 -14.23 23.49
C LYS A 57 5.44 -12.88 24.06
N VAL A 58 4.88 -12.04 23.19
CA VAL A 58 4.21 -10.80 23.60
C VAL A 58 3.01 -11.25 24.42
N ALA A 59 3.11 -11.11 25.74
CA ALA A 59 1.96 -11.27 26.60
C ALA A 59 0.92 -10.23 26.18
N VAL A 60 -0.12 -10.66 25.45
CA VAL A 60 -1.27 -9.85 25.10
C VAL A 60 -2.04 -9.59 26.40
N ARG A 61 -1.59 -8.59 27.16
CA ARG A 61 -2.40 -7.99 28.21
C ARG A 61 -3.66 -7.49 27.53
N LYS A 62 -4.82 -7.98 27.99
CA LYS A 62 -6.14 -7.52 27.55
C LYS A 62 -6.39 -6.10 28.07
N ALA A 63 -5.64 -5.13 27.55
CA ALA A 63 -6.01 -3.72 27.60
C ALA A 63 -7.37 -3.57 26.88
N GLY A 64 -8.19 -2.62 27.31
CA GLY A 64 -9.50 -2.35 26.70
C GLY A 64 -9.35 -2.23 25.19
N SER A 65 -9.89 -3.22 24.48
CA SER A 65 -9.35 -3.63 23.20
C SER A 65 -9.91 -2.78 22.07
N LEU A 66 -9.16 -1.75 21.72
CA LEU A 66 -9.49 -0.77 20.69
C LEU A 66 -9.80 -1.45 19.34
N PRO A 67 -10.73 -0.89 18.53
CA PRO A 67 -10.95 -1.33 17.18
C PRO A 67 -9.70 -1.30 16.29
N LEU A 68 -9.70 -2.11 15.24
CA LEU A 68 -8.72 -2.04 14.15
C LEU A 68 -9.33 -1.38 12.91
N VAL A 69 -8.60 -0.44 12.32
CA VAL A 69 -8.92 0.17 11.02
C VAL A 69 -7.80 -0.11 10.04
N PHE A 70 -8.12 -0.73 8.91
CA PHE A 70 -7.19 -0.99 7.81
C PHE A 70 -7.32 0.05 6.69
N ALA A 71 -6.21 0.39 6.05
CA ALA A 71 -6.18 1.09 4.77
C ALA A 71 -5.27 0.32 3.79
N HIS A 72 -5.77 0.02 2.59
CA HIS A 72 -5.07 -0.76 1.58
C HIS A 72 -4.06 0.08 0.77
N GLY A 73 -3.31 -0.58 -0.12
CA GLY A 73 -2.37 0.07 -1.02
C GLY A 73 -2.93 0.35 -2.42
N MET A 74 -2.12 1.05 -3.23
CA MET A 74 -2.32 1.27 -4.65
C MET A 74 -2.80 0.01 -5.40
N GLY A 75 -3.97 0.09 -6.05
CA GLY A 75 -4.52 -0.97 -6.89
C GLY A 75 -5.02 -2.21 -6.17
N ASP A 76 -5.11 -2.17 -4.84
CA ASP A 76 -5.89 -3.10 -4.03
C ASP A 76 -7.25 -2.45 -3.65
N SER A 77 -8.07 -3.13 -2.84
CA SER A 77 -9.37 -2.64 -2.41
C SER A 77 -9.79 -3.33 -1.11
N CYS A 78 -10.51 -2.62 -0.23
CA CYS A 78 -11.12 -3.23 0.97
C CYS A 78 -12.15 -4.33 0.64
N PHE A 79 -12.70 -4.33 -0.57
CA PHE A 79 -13.61 -5.35 -1.08
C PHE A 79 -12.89 -6.58 -1.65
N ASN A 80 -11.56 -6.51 -1.87
CA ASN A 80 -10.81 -7.66 -2.36
C ASN A 80 -10.73 -8.77 -1.27
N PRO A 81 -10.84 -10.07 -1.64
CA PRO A 81 -10.87 -11.16 -0.67
C PRO A 81 -9.67 -11.21 0.28
N GLY A 82 -8.48 -10.79 -0.16
CA GLY A 82 -7.28 -10.75 0.68
C GLY A 82 -7.37 -9.69 1.79
N MET A 83 -7.77 -8.46 1.45
CA MET A 83 -7.94 -7.37 2.41
C MET A 83 -9.09 -7.64 3.38
N ALA A 84 -10.23 -8.15 2.88
CA ALA A 84 -11.33 -8.58 3.74
C ALA A 84 -10.88 -9.69 4.71
N GLN A 85 -10.19 -10.73 4.21
CA GLN A 85 -9.73 -11.84 5.04
C GLN A 85 -8.75 -11.43 6.14
N VAL A 86 -7.75 -10.57 5.84
CA VAL A 86 -6.79 -10.12 6.87
C VAL A 86 -7.45 -9.19 7.90
N THR A 87 -8.41 -8.36 7.46
CA THR A 87 -9.19 -7.48 8.34
C THR A 87 -10.03 -8.31 9.31
N ASP A 88 -10.85 -9.22 8.80
CA ASP A 88 -11.73 -10.10 9.60
C ASP A 88 -10.92 -10.99 10.54
N PHE A 89 -9.85 -11.62 10.05
CA PHE A 89 -8.99 -12.48 10.86
C PHE A 89 -8.35 -11.71 12.02
N SER A 90 -7.87 -10.48 11.78
CA SER A 90 -7.25 -9.67 12.84
C SER A 90 -8.24 -9.25 13.91
N GLY A 91 -9.47 -8.88 13.54
CA GLY A 91 -10.55 -8.61 14.49
C GLY A 91 -10.93 -9.83 15.32
N GLN A 92 -11.14 -10.97 14.66
CA GLN A 92 -11.46 -12.24 15.32
C GLN A 92 -10.35 -12.71 16.27
N TYR A 93 -9.09 -12.63 15.85
CA TYR A 93 -7.94 -13.07 16.63
C TYR A 93 -7.74 -12.25 17.91
N LEU A 94 -8.00 -10.93 17.85
CA LEU A 94 -7.88 -10.04 19.02
C LEU A 94 -9.20 -9.89 19.82
N GLY A 95 -10.33 -10.36 19.29
CA GLY A 95 -11.65 -10.18 19.89
C GLY A 95 -12.15 -8.73 19.83
N VAL A 96 -11.83 -8.01 18.75
CA VAL A 96 -12.17 -6.58 18.55
C VAL A 96 -13.01 -6.36 17.31
N TYR A 97 -13.67 -5.21 17.25
CA TYR A 97 -14.20 -4.72 15.98
C TYR A 97 -13.04 -4.39 15.03
N SER A 98 -13.10 -4.89 13.81
CA SER A 98 -12.19 -4.55 12.72
C SER A 98 -12.97 -4.06 11.51
N THR A 99 -12.39 -3.12 10.78
CA THR A 99 -12.93 -2.61 9.52
C THR A 99 -11.81 -2.20 8.58
N CYS A 100 -12.10 -2.20 7.28
CA CYS A 100 -11.22 -1.67 6.25
C CYS A 100 -11.92 -0.44 5.66
N ILE A 101 -11.23 0.69 5.65
CA ILE A 101 -11.70 1.94 5.05
C ILE A 101 -10.83 2.21 3.85
N GLY A 102 -11.44 2.12 2.67
CA GLY A 102 -10.78 2.37 1.39
C GLY A 102 -11.08 3.78 0.86
N ASP A 103 -10.74 3.98 -0.41
CA ASP A 103 -10.87 5.23 -1.13
C ASP A 103 -12.19 5.36 -1.92
N GLY A 104 -13.07 4.35 -1.87
CA GLY A 104 -14.36 4.34 -2.60
C GLY A 104 -15.46 3.49 -1.95
N ASP A 105 -16.71 3.67 -2.41
CA ASP A 105 -17.91 3.00 -1.85
C ASP A 105 -18.14 1.59 -2.41
N ASN A 106 -17.36 1.18 -3.41
CA ASN A 106 -17.47 -0.09 -4.12
C ASN A 106 -16.13 -0.51 -4.72
N GLN A 107 -15.92 -1.81 -4.94
CA GLN A 107 -14.64 -2.37 -5.38
C GLN A 107 -14.00 -1.69 -6.62
N PRO A 108 -14.73 -1.40 -7.72
CA PRO A 108 -14.17 -0.65 -8.84
C PRO A 108 -13.64 0.73 -8.45
N GLU A 109 -14.48 1.55 -7.82
CA GLU A 109 -14.15 2.91 -7.39
C GLU A 109 -12.94 2.91 -6.44
N ASP A 110 -13.00 2.07 -5.41
CA ASP A 110 -11.97 1.86 -4.38
C ASP A 110 -10.60 1.52 -5.01
N THR A 111 -10.59 0.58 -5.97
CA THR A 111 -9.38 0.20 -6.71
C THR A 111 -8.86 1.35 -7.57
N THR A 112 -9.75 2.10 -8.24
CA THR A 112 -9.36 3.20 -9.14
C THR A 112 -8.90 4.45 -8.39
N ASN A 113 -9.52 4.78 -7.26
CA ASN A 113 -9.19 5.96 -6.46
C ASN A 113 -7.80 5.84 -5.82
N GLY A 114 -7.35 4.60 -5.52
CA GLY A 114 -5.96 4.32 -5.16
C GLY A 114 -4.92 4.81 -6.19
N PHE A 115 -5.30 4.99 -7.46
CA PHE A 115 -4.47 5.63 -8.50
C PHE A 115 -4.88 7.08 -8.78
N PHE A 116 -6.18 7.32 -8.94
CA PHE A 116 -6.71 8.52 -9.60
C PHE A 116 -7.39 9.54 -8.67
N MET A 117 -7.35 9.32 -7.36
CA MET A 117 -7.79 10.30 -6.36
C MET A 117 -6.57 10.91 -5.65
N ASN A 118 -6.45 12.24 -5.69
CA ASN A 118 -5.41 12.97 -4.94
C ASN A 118 -5.40 12.56 -3.46
N MET A 119 -4.21 12.39 -2.88
CA MET A 119 -4.02 11.87 -1.51
C MET A 119 -4.68 12.74 -0.42
N ASN A 120 -4.87 14.06 -0.64
CA ASN A 120 -5.64 14.90 0.27
C ASN A 120 -7.11 14.45 0.32
N LYS A 121 -7.71 14.18 -0.85
CA LYS A 121 -9.10 13.71 -1.00
C LYS A 121 -9.27 12.31 -0.40
N GLN A 122 -8.30 11.41 -0.56
CA GLN A 122 -8.27 10.10 0.13
C GLN A 122 -8.29 10.26 1.67
N VAL A 123 -7.44 11.14 2.21
CA VAL A 123 -7.37 11.40 3.66
C VAL A 123 -8.65 12.04 4.20
N GLU A 124 -9.29 12.92 3.45
CA GLU A 124 -10.60 13.49 3.78
C GLU A 124 -11.72 12.44 3.74
N HIS A 125 -11.74 11.57 2.73
CA HIS A 125 -12.69 10.45 2.62
C HIS A 125 -12.53 9.49 3.81
N PHE A 126 -11.30 9.07 4.10
CA PHE A 126 -10.98 8.22 5.25
C PHE A 126 -11.45 8.86 6.56
N ALA A 127 -11.18 10.16 6.76
CA ALA A 127 -11.62 10.89 7.95
C ALA A 127 -13.15 10.95 8.10
N ALA A 128 -13.88 11.15 6.99
CA ALA A 128 -15.34 11.16 6.99
C ALA A 128 -15.90 9.77 7.36
N LYS A 129 -15.35 8.69 6.80
CA LYS A 129 -15.73 7.31 7.13
C LYS A 129 -15.44 6.97 8.59
N VAL A 130 -14.27 7.34 9.10
CA VAL A 130 -13.89 7.12 10.52
C VAL A 130 -14.86 7.82 11.47
N ARG A 131 -15.25 9.06 11.18
CA ARG A 131 -16.19 9.84 12.00
C ARG A 131 -17.64 9.34 11.93
N ALA A 132 -18.03 8.74 10.80
CA ALA A 132 -19.35 8.15 10.63
C ALA A 132 -19.53 6.84 11.41
N ASP A 133 -18.44 6.13 11.74
CA ASP A 133 -18.50 4.89 12.49
C ASP A 133 -18.48 5.12 14.01
N ALA A 134 -19.65 5.02 14.63
CA ALA A 134 -19.84 5.14 16.07
C ALA A 134 -18.96 4.18 16.91
N LYS A 135 -18.50 3.05 16.36
CA LYS A 135 -17.60 2.11 17.06
C LYS A 135 -16.18 2.66 17.22
N LEU A 136 -15.76 3.58 16.34
CA LEU A 136 -14.44 4.21 16.36
C LEU A 136 -14.39 5.47 17.25
N SER A 137 -15.54 5.95 17.72
CA SER A 137 -15.71 7.20 18.50
C SER A 137 -14.83 7.33 19.76
N LYS A 138 -14.33 6.22 20.32
CA LYS A 138 -13.43 6.20 21.48
C LYS A 138 -11.95 6.05 21.13
N GLY A 139 -11.61 6.22 19.86
CA GLY A 139 -10.29 5.95 19.30
C GLY A 139 -10.12 4.50 18.85
N PHE A 140 -9.05 4.26 18.08
CA PHE A 140 -8.76 2.98 17.43
C PHE A 140 -7.25 2.76 17.23
N SER A 141 -6.86 1.59 16.74
CA SER A 141 -5.52 1.35 16.18
C SER A 141 -5.62 1.14 14.67
N ALA A 142 -4.64 1.65 13.93
CA ALA A 142 -4.65 1.71 12.48
C ALA A 142 -3.54 0.85 11.87
N ILE A 143 -3.85 0.17 10.76
CA ILE A 143 -2.94 -0.70 10.01
C ILE A 143 -2.95 -0.28 8.54
N GLY A 144 -1.84 0.31 8.08
CA GLY A 144 -1.68 0.74 6.69
C GLY A 144 -0.79 -0.22 5.91
N LEU A 145 -1.15 -0.47 4.65
CA LEU A 145 -0.35 -1.24 3.71
C LEU A 145 0.05 -0.36 2.52
N SER A 146 1.36 -0.28 2.22
CA SER A 146 1.87 0.55 1.11
C SER A 146 1.31 1.98 1.19
N GLN A 147 0.73 2.52 0.11
CA GLN A 147 0.12 3.86 0.07
C GLN A 147 -0.87 4.15 1.22
N GLY A 148 -1.64 3.17 1.70
CA GLY A 148 -2.58 3.35 2.82
C GLY A 148 -1.92 3.78 4.13
N THR A 149 -0.59 3.59 4.27
CA THR A 149 0.16 4.15 5.41
C THR A 149 0.20 5.67 5.39
N LEU A 150 0.23 6.28 4.19
CA LEU A 150 0.18 7.73 4.04
C LEU A 150 -1.23 8.27 4.25
N VAL A 151 -2.28 7.52 3.88
CA VAL A 151 -3.67 7.86 4.20
C VAL A 151 -3.87 7.91 5.72
N ILE A 152 -3.44 6.86 6.44
CA ILE A 152 -3.50 6.82 7.90
C ILE A 152 -2.62 7.89 8.55
N ARG A 153 -1.38 8.11 8.07
CA ARG A 153 -0.52 9.19 8.57
C ARG A 153 -1.16 10.57 8.38
N GLY A 154 -1.74 10.82 7.21
CA GLY A 154 -2.46 12.05 6.91
C GLY A 154 -3.68 12.24 7.82
N TYR A 155 -4.44 11.17 8.10
CA TYR A 155 -5.53 11.23 9.08
C TYR A 155 -5.04 11.63 10.48
N ILE A 156 -3.94 11.01 10.94
CA ILE A 156 -3.32 11.29 12.24
C ILE A 156 -2.85 12.74 12.31
N GLU A 157 -2.16 13.25 11.30
CA GLU A 157 -1.62 14.62 11.34
C GLU A 157 -2.72 15.68 11.17
N ARG A 158 -3.69 15.46 10.29
CA ARG A 158 -4.71 16.47 9.95
C ARG A 158 -5.91 16.50 10.88
N PHE A 159 -6.32 15.35 11.39
CA PHE A 159 -7.59 15.20 12.11
C PHE A 159 -7.38 14.60 13.51
N ASN A 160 -6.97 13.34 13.58
CA ASN A 160 -6.86 12.52 14.81
C ASN A 160 -8.09 12.58 15.74
N ASP A 161 -9.28 12.70 15.17
CA ASP A 161 -10.54 12.84 15.91
C ASP A 161 -11.65 12.05 15.22
N PRO A 162 -12.00 10.84 15.73
CA PRO A 162 -11.46 10.19 16.94
C PRO A 162 -9.98 9.74 16.85
N PRO A 163 -9.27 9.58 17.98
CA PRO A 163 -7.81 9.44 18.00
C PRO A 163 -7.30 8.04 17.60
N VAL A 164 -6.18 8.01 16.87
CA VAL A 164 -5.38 6.80 16.68
C VAL A 164 -4.43 6.63 17.86
N HIS A 165 -4.46 5.46 18.50
CA HIS A 165 -3.55 5.11 19.59
C HIS A 165 -2.32 4.34 19.11
N GLY A 166 -2.51 3.37 18.21
CA GLY A 166 -1.44 2.56 17.65
C GLY A 166 -1.46 2.63 16.13
N PHE A 167 -0.29 2.81 15.51
CA PHE A 167 -0.15 2.76 14.05
C PHE A 167 0.89 1.71 13.64
N LEU A 168 0.45 0.73 12.85
CA LEU A 168 1.30 -0.24 12.15
C LEU A 168 1.39 0.15 10.67
N SER A 169 2.58 0.53 10.23
CA SER A 169 2.90 0.78 8.83
C SER A 169 3.58 -0.43 8.22
N ILE A 170 3.01 -1.00 7.15
CA ILE A 170 3.54 -2.14 6.43
C ILE A 170 4.01 -1.70 5.04
N ASN A 171 5.33 -1.64 4.85
CA ASN A 171 5.99 -1.25 3.60
C ASN A 171 5.49 0.12 3.08
N GLY A 172 5.28 1.08 3.98
CA GLY A 172 4.76 2.40 3.61
C GLY A 172 5.79 3.30 2.92
N PRO A 173 5.43 4.08 1.88
CA PRO A 173 6.28 5.15 1.35
C PRO A 173 6.29 6.38 2.27
N LEU A 174 6.65 6.20 3.55
CA LEU A 174 6.41 7.18 4.62
C LEU A 174 7.22 8.47 4.48
N ALA A 175 8.41 8.42 3.89
CA ALA A 175 9.20 9.58 3.48
C ALA A 175 9.08 9.90 1.97
N GLY A 176 8.12 9.28 1.28
CA GLY A 176 7.90 9.37 -0.16
C GLY A 176 8.58 8.26 -0.97
N THR A 177 8.53 8.40 -2.29
CA THR A 177 9.21 7.56 -3.30
C THR A 177 10.07 8.43 -4.21
N ALA A 178 11.28 7.98 -4.52
CA ALA A 178 12.25 8.72 -5.34
C ALA A 178 12.14 8.40 -6.85
N SER A 179 11.25 7.49 -7.21
CA SER A 179 10.98 7.08 -8.59
C SER A 179 9.62 6.39 -8.71
N LEU A 180 9.19 6.09 -9.94
CA LEU A 180 7.98 5.31 -10.22
C LEU A 180 8.11 3.84 -9.80
N PRO A 181 6.99 3.15 -9.48
CA PRO A 181 6.99 1.75 -9.08
C PRO A 181 7.77 0.83 -10.04
N ARG A 182 8.60 -0.05 -9.48
CA ARG A 182 9.54 -0.94 -10.20
C ARG A 182 10.65 -0.25 -11.00
N CYS A 183 10.74 1.09 -11.01
CA CYS A 183 11.83 1.79 -11.68
C CYS A 183 12.95 2.15 -10.69
N ASN A 184 13.88 1.22 -10.45
CA ASN A 184 15.08 1.54 -9.67
C ASN A 184 16.15 2.18 -10.58
N PRO A 185 16.53 3.47 -10.40
CA PRO A 185 17.60 4.11 -11.16
C PRO A 185 19.01 3.52 -10.89
N GLU A 186 19.19 2.75 -9.83
CA GLU A 186 20.41 1.96 -9.53
C GLU A 186 20.34 0.52 -10.11
N GLY A 187 19.21 0.14 -10.72
CA GLY A 187 18.98 -1.21 -11.25
C GLY A 187 19.69 -1.49 -12.58
N TRP A 188 19.53 -2.71 -13.09
CA TRP A 188 20.09 -3.13 -14.39
C TRP A 188 19.53 -2.37 -15.61
N VAL A 189 18.39 -1.69 -15.45
CA VAL A 189 17.79 -0.72 -16.41
C VAL A 189 17.94 0.73 -15.94
N GLY A 190 18.84 0.99 -14.98
CA GLY A 190 18.92 2.23 -14.20
C GLY A 190 19.03 3.50 -15.03
N TYR A 191 19.80 3.50 -16.12
CA TYR A 191 19.90 4.64 -17.04
C TYR A 191 18.56 4.99 -17.72
N LEU A 192 17.78 3.98 -18.14
CA LEU A 192 16.45 4.18 -18.71
C LEU A 192 15.45 4.62 -17.64
N CYS A 193 15.54 4.07 -16.43
CA CYS A 193 14.72 4.52 -15.30
C CYS A 193 15.04 5.95 -14.87
N LYS A 194 16.32 6.36 -14.88
CA LYS A 194 16.71 7.74 -14.61
C LYS A 194 16.12 8.66 -15.68
N LYS A 195 16.31 8.38 -16.97
CA LYS A 195 15.72 9.20 -18.04
C LYS A 195 14.19 9.23 -18.05
N ALA A 196 13.54 8.13 -17.67
CA ALA A 196 12.10 8.12 -17.45
C ALA A 196 11.70 8.93 -16.21
N THR A 197 12.50 8.92 -15.13
CA THR A 197 12.24 9.69 -13.91
C THR A 197 12.47 11.19 -14.15
N ASP A 198 13.57 11.60 -14.80
CA ASP A 198 13.85 12.98 -15.22
C ASP A 198 12.65 13.55 -16.03
N LEU A 199 12.18 12.80 -17.05
CA LEU A 199 11.04 13.20 -17.89
C LEU A 199 9.69 13.17 -17.14
N VAL A 200 9.57 12.30 -16.14
CA VAL A 200 8.40 12.21 -15.26
C VAL A 200 8.42 13.30 -14.19
N GLY A 201 9.57 13.84 -13.77
CA GLY A 201 9.67 14.91 -12.76
C GLY A 201 8.87 16.15 -13.13
N ASP A 202 9.26 16.80 -14.24
CA ASP A 202 8.56 17.95 -14.83
C ASP A 202 7.05 17.69 -15.02
N ALA A 203 6.69 16.48 -15.48
CA ALA A 203 5.30 16.11 -15.71
C ALA A 203 4.53 15.85 -14.40
N ALA A 204 5.16 15.20 -13.42
CA ALA A 204 4.56 14.78 -12.15
C ALA A 204 4.36 15.95 -11.20
N TYR A 205 5.21 16.96 -11.27
CA TYR A 205 5.03 18.23 -10.55
C TYR A 205 4.14 19.23 -11.29
N SER A 206 3.55 18.86 -12.43
CA SER A 206 2.47 19.65 -13.05
C SER A 206 1.18 19.60 -12.21
N ALA A 207 0.44 20.72 -12.16
CA ALA A 207 -0.79 20.83 -11.38
C ALA A 207 -1.86 19.80 -11.76
N LEU A 208 -1.96 19.44 -13.04
CA LEU A 208 -2.88 18.41 -13.52
C LEU A 208 -2.58 17.05 -12.88
N ILE A 209 -1.31 16.63 -12.92
CA ILE A 209 -0.89 15.34 -12.38
C ILE A 209 -0.94 15.34 -10.84
N GLN A 210 -0.59 16.45 -10.18
CA GLN A 210 -0.75 16.58 -8.73
C GLN A 210 -2.22 16.50 -8.28
N ASP A 211 -3.21 17.03 -9.02
CA ASP A 211 -4.63 16.93 -8.60
C ASP A 211 -5.29 15.57 -8.94
N HIS A 212 -4.70 14.77 -9.83
CA HIS A 212 -5.33 13.55 -10.37
C HIS A 212 -4.55 12.25 -10.13
N ILE A 213 -3.25 12.26 -9.83
CA ILE A 213 -2.45 11.03 -9.66
C ILE A 213 -1.94 10.94 -8.23
N ALA A 214 -2.49 9.99 -7.47
CA ALA A 214 -2.21 9.81 -6.05
C ALA A 214 -0.71 9.59 -5.77
N GLN A 215 -0.01 8.88 -6.66
CA GLN A 215 1.41 8.57 -6.55
C GLN A 215 2.30 9.82 -6.70
N ALA A 216 1.88 10.81 -7.49
CA ALA A 216 2.62 12.05 -7.66
C ALA A 216 2.64 12.88 -6.37
N ASN A 217 1.63 12.73 -5.51
CA ASN A 217 1.53 13.42 -4.22
C ASN A 217 2.52 12.90 -3.17
N PHE A 218 3.24 11.81 -3.41
CA PHE A 218 4.35 11.36 -2.55
C PHE A 218 5.63 11.03 -3.32
N LEU A 219 5.73 11.49 -4.56
CA LEU A 219 6.97 11.49 -5.34
C LEU A 219 7.87 12.64 -4.86
N LYS A 220 9.07 12.32 -4.38
CA LYS A 220 10.12 13.27 -3.96
C LYS A 220 11.43 12.89 -4.67
N ILE A 221 11.70 13.46 -5.84
CA ILE A 221 12.91 13.13 -6.61
C ILE A 221 14.12 13.90 -6.01
N PRO A 222 15.19 13.22 -5.55
CA PRO A 222 16.43 13.89 -5.14
C PRO A 222 17.03 14.67 -6.30
N GLY A 223 17.42 15.92 -6.05
CA GLY A 223 17.85 16.88 -7.08
C GLY A 223 16.73 17.75 -7.67
N GLU A 224 15.45 17.40 -7.48
CA GLU A 224 14.28 18.18 -7.92
C GLU A 224 13.51 18.80 -6.75
N ASN A 225 14.19 19.02 -5.62
CA ASN A 225 13.54 19.42 -4.36
C ASN A 225 12.78 20.76 -4.46
N GLU A 226 13.20 21.69 -5.33
CA GLU A 226 12.46 22.95 -5.57
C GLU A 226 11.07 22.68 -6.19
N ALA A 227 10.99 21.85 -7.24
CA ALA A 227 9.73 21.47 -7.88
C ALA A 227 8.84 20.66 -6.94
N TYR A 228 9.43 19.76 -6.16
CA TYR A 228 8.73 19.01 -5.11
C TYR A 228 8.08 19.94 -4.08
N LEU A 229 8.83 20.88 -3.49
CA LEU A 229 8.30 21.79 -2.47
C LEU A 229 7.29 22.81 -3.04
N ALA A 230 7.46 23.24 -4.29
CA ALA A 230 6.56 24.20 -4.94
C ALA A 230 5.23 23.57 -5.38
N SER A 231 5.24 22.32 -5.83
CA SER A 231 4.07 21.71 -6.51
C SER A 231 3.36 20.61 -5.73
N ASN A 232 4.04 19.89 -4.83
CA ASN A 232 3.41 18.76 -4.13
C ASN A 232 2.58 19.25 -2.94
N THR A 233 1.26 19.07 -3.03
CA THR A 233 0.28 19.57 -2.03
C THR A 233 0.01 18.60 -0.88
N PHE A 234 0.80 17.52 -0.73
CA PHE A 234 0.56 16.48 0.26
C PHE A 234 1.78 16.14 1.10
N LEU A 235 2.82 15.54 0.51
CA LEU A 235 3.95 15.02 1.28
C LEU A 235 4.80 16.12 1.95
N PRO A 236 5.12 17.27 1.31
CA PRO A 236 5.81 18.37 1.99
C PRO A 236 5.03 18.88 3.21
N PHE A 237 3.70 18.93 3.12
CA PHE A 237 2.84 19.37 4.21
C PHE A 237 2.79 18.37 5.36
N LEU A 238 2.70 17.06 5.09
CA LEU A 238 2.79 16.04 6.14
C LEU A 238 4.17 16.02 6.81
N ASN A 239 5.24 16.19 6.03
CA ASN A 239 6.60 16.25 6.57
C ASN A 239 6.95 17.57 7.28
N ASN A 240 6.07 18.58 7.24
CA ASN A 240 6.36 19.96 7.66
C ASN A 240 7.66 20.48 6.99
N GLU A 241 7.85 20.18 5.70
CA GLU A 241 8.95 20.68 4.85
C GLU A 241 8.63 22.06 4.24
N VAL A 242 7.36 22.48 4.28
CA VAL A 242 6.88 23.82 3.90
C VAL A 242 6.16 24.46 5.09
N ASP A 243 6.18 25.79 5.15
CA ASP A 243 5.48 26.54 6.20
C ASP A 243 3.96 26.48 6.01
N HIS A 244 3.25 26.00 7.03
CA HIS A 244 1.78 26.06 7.07
C HIS A 244 1.27 26.19 8.51
N LYS A 245 0.08 26.80 8.64
CA LYS A 245 -0.54 27.15 9.94
C LYS A 245 -0.79 25.95 10.86
N ASP A 246 -0.91 24.75 10.30
CA ASP A 246 -1.31 23.53 11.02
C ASP A 246 -0.10 22.66 11.43
N ALA A 247 1.14 23.06 11.10
CA ALA A 247 2.36 22.28 11.31
C ALA A 247 2.56 21.84 12.77
N THR A 248 2.30 22.75 13.73
CA THR A 248 2.33 22.43 15.16
C THR A 248 1.29 21.38 15.54
N SER A 249 0.07 21.48 15.00
CA SER A 249 -1.01 20.51 15.26
C SER A 249 -0.71 19.14 14.66
N TYR A 250 -0.13 19.09 13.45
CA TYR A 250 0.33 17.84 12.82
C TYR A 250 1.35 17.14 13.72
N LYS A 251 2.38 17.89 14.15
CA LYS A 251 3.40 17.41 15.08
C LYS A 251 2.81 16.90 16.40
N THR A 252 1.91 17.65 17.03
CA THR A 252 1.29 17.26 18.31
C THR A 252 0.47 15.98 18.17
N ARG A 253 -0.31 15.83 17.10
CA ARG A 253 -1.13 14.63 16.90
C ARG A 253 -0.30 13.39 16.55
N PHE A 254 0.69 13.50 15.67
CA PHE A 254 1.57 12.37 15.36
C PHE A 254 2.40 11.94 16.57
N ALA A 255 2.90 12.89 17.37
CA ALA A 255 3.56 12.59 18.64
C ALA A 255 2.65 12.02 19.73
N SER A 256 1.31 12.10 19.59
CA SER A 256 0.35 11.53 20.54
C SER A 256 0.10 10.02 20.37
N LEU A 257 0.65 9.40 19.32
CA LEU A 257 0.61 7.96 19.13
C LEU A 257 1.21 7.24 20.35
N SER A 258 0.46 6.31 20.94
CA SER A 258 0.95 5.45 22.02
C SER A 258 1.94 4.39 21.51
N ARG A 259 1.85 4.03 20.22
CA ARG A 259 2.84 3.15 19.56
C ARG A 259 2.88 3.36 18.04
N LEU A 260 4.10 3.40 17.51
CA LEU A 260 4.38 3.29 16.08
C LEU A 260 5.19 2.01 15.82
N VAL A 261 4.75 1.20 14.85
CA VAL A 261 5.46 0.00 14.40
C VAL A 261 5.67 0.12 12.89
N LEU A 262 6.91 -0.03 12.46
CA LEU A 262 7.32 0.17 11.07
C LEU A 262 7.91 -1.13 10.51
N VAL A 263 7.24 -1.71 9.52
CA VAL A 263 7.65 -2.93 8.83
C VAL A 263 8.21 -2.58 7.46
N LYS A 264 9.41 -3.09 7.16
CA LYS A 264 10.07 -2.98 5.86
C LYS A 264 10.41 -4.36 5.33
N ALA A 265 9.88 -4.71 4.17
CA ALA A 265 10.21 -5.94 3.46
C ALA A 265 11.67 -5.91 2.97
N LYS A 266 12.46 -6.93 3.34
CA LYS A 266 13.89 -6.99 3.03
C LYS A 266 14.22 -6.97 1.52
N LYS A 267 13.28 -7.41 0.68
CA LYS A 267 13.44 -7.53 -0.79
C LYS A 267 12.37 -6.77 -1.58
N ASP A 268 11.89 -5.64 -1.04
CA ASP A 268 10.97 -4.78 -1.79
C ASP A 268 11.62 -4.31 -3.12
N THR A 269 10.85 -4.39 -4.20
CA THR A 269 11.19 -3.94 -5.56
C THR A 269 10.13 -3.02 -6.15
N MET A 270 9.10 -2.70 -5.39
CA MET A 270 8.01 -1.79 -5.78
C MET A 270 8.31 -0.37 -5.32
N ILE A 271 8.83 -0.22 -4.09
CA ILE A 271 9.13 1.07 -3.46
C ILE A 271 10.63 1.35 -3.50
N PHE A 272 11.00 2.54 -3.97
CA PHE A 272 12.38 3.01 -4.02
C PHE A 272 12.51 4.42 -3.40
N PRO A 273 13.45 4.67 -2.47
CA PRO A 273 14.22 3.66 -1.74
C PRO A 273 13.31 2.91 -0.76
N ARG A 274 13.40 1.57 -0.66
CA ARG A 274 12.55 0.77 0.27
C ARG A 274 12.71 1.19 1.74
N GLU A 275 13.85 1.81 2.07
CA GLU A 275 14.19 2.39 3.37
C GLU A 275 13.21 3.47 3.84
N THR A 276 12.43 4.08 2.92
CA THR A 276 11.33 5.01 3.22
C THR A 276 10.30 4.43 4.21
N ALA A 277 10.11 3.10 4.24
CA ALA A 277 9.24 2.41 5.19
C ALA A 277 9.67 2.59 6.66
N TRP A 278 10.91 3.01 6.89
CA TRP A 278 11.45 3.37 8.21
C TRP A 278 11.75 4.87 8.34
N PHE A 279 11.17 5.74 7.49
CA PHE A 279 11.48 7.18 7.37
C PHE A 279 12.94 7.51 6.99
N ALA A 280 13.70 6.54 6.46
CA ALA A 280 15.02 6.79 5.89
C ALA A 280 14.88 7.19 4.42
N TYR A 281 15.69 8.14 3.97
CA TYR A 281 15.56 8.74 2.63
C TYR A 281 16.88 9.27 2.11
N PHE A 282 16.95 9.55 0.81
CA PHE A 282 18.09 10.26 0.23
C PHE A 282 18.21 11.68 0.82
N ASP A 283 19.38 12.31 0.66
CA ASP A 283 19.47 13.76 0.77
C ASP A 283 18.65 14.46 -0.34
N ASP A 284 18.52 15.79 -0.24
CA ASP A 284 17.70 16.55 -1.18
C ASP A 284 18.44 16.83 -2.53
N GLU A 285 19.74 16.55 -2.60
CA GLU A 285 20.63 16.90 -3.72
C GLU A 285 20.79 15.74 -4.72
N SER A 286 20.85 14.49 -4.25
CA SER A 286 21.23 13.36 -5.08
C SER A 286 20.72 12.00 -4.57
N PHE A 287 20.82 10.99 -5.43
CA PHE A 287 20.59 9.58 -5.06
C PHE A 287 21.82 8.94 -4.37
N GLU A 288 22.92 9.66 -4.14
CA GLU A 288 24.18 9.04 -3.69
C GLU A 288 24.22 8.72 -2.18
N HIS A 289 23.45 9.43 -1.36
CA HIS A 289 23.51 9.31 0.09
C HIS A 289 22.13 9.01 0.71
N LEU A 290 21.88 7.72 0.93
CA LEU A 290 20.69 7.25 1.64
C LEU A 290 20.87 7.43 3.17
N LEU A 291 20.25 8.48 3.71
CA LEU A 291 20.30 8.83 5.12
C LEU A 291 19.40 7.89 5.96
N PRO A 292 19.89 7.29 7.05
CA PRO A 292 19.03 6.64 8.03
C PRO A 292 18.11 7.69 8.68
N PHE A 293 16.92 7.28 9.13
CA PHE A 293 15.86 8.18 9.60
C PHE A 293 16.35 9.20 10.64
N ASN A 294 17.24 8.78 11.54
CA ASN A 294 17.77 9.60 12.62
C ASN A 294 18.74 10.71 12.18
N GLN A 295 19.19 10.70 10.91
CA GLN A 295 20.03 11.72 10.30
C GLN A 295 19.24 12.64 9.34
N THR A 296 18.00 12.30 8.99
CA THR A 296 17.15 13.13 8.12
C THR A 296 16.84 14.49 8.74
N LYS A 297 16.72 15.53 7.91
CA LYS A 297 16.33 16.88 8.34
C LYS A 297 15.06 16.86 9.21
N ALA A 298 14.05 16.10 8.78
CA ALA A 298 12.78 15.95 9.48
C ALA A 298 12.91 15.37 10.91
N TYR A 299 13.78 14.40 11.14
CA TYR A 299 14.02 13.85 12.47
C TYR A 299 14.87 14.80 13.34
N VAL A 300 15.90 15.43 12.76
CA VAL A 300 16.81 16.33 13.48
C VAL A 300 16.10 17.62 13.93
N SER A 301 15.19 18.16 13.13
CA SER A 301 14.29 19.25 13.54
C SER A 301 13.10 18.78 14.40
N ASP A 302 12.79 17.48 14.38
CA ASP A 302 11.55 16.89 14.90
C ASP A 302 10.30 17.52 14.25
N ALA A 303 10.35 17.73 12.93
CA ALA A 303 9.39 18.52 12.15
C ALA A 303 7.93 18.14 12.43
N PHE A 304 7.61 16.85 12.36
CA PHE A 304 6.29 16.27 12.62
C PHE A 304 6.26 15.36 13.87
N GLY A 305 7.23 15.48 14.78
CA GLY A 305 7.18 14.78 16.09
C GLY A 305 7.75 13.35 16.12
N LEU A 306 8.34 12.86 15.02
CA LEU A 306 8.93 11.51 14.96
C LEU A 306 10.07 11.29 15.98
N ARG A 307 10.89 12.30 16.26
CA ARG A 307 11.96 12.20 17.27
C ARG A 307 11.38 12.26 18.69
N THR A 308 10.33 13.05 18.90
CA THR A 308 9.58 13.04 20.17
C THR A 308 9.00 11.64 20.44
N LEU A 309 8.35 11.04 19.45
CA LEU A 309 7.77 9.69 19.54
C LEU A 309 8.83 8.60 19.77
N ALA A 310 9.94 8.65 19.02
CA ALA A 310 11.06 7.71 19.19
C ALA A 310 11.74 7.82 20.56
N LYS A 311 11.83 9.03 21.15
CA LYS A 311 12.36 9.24 22.50
C LYS A 311 11.39 8.81 23.60
N ALA A 312 10.08 9.03 23.41
CA ALA A 312 9.05 8.62 24.36
C ALA A 312 8.94 7.10 24.46
N GLY A 313 9.20 6.38 23.36
CA GLY A 313 9.15 4.92 23.31
C GLY A 313 10.51 4.28 22.99
N SER A 314 11.28 3.92 24.01
CA SER A 314 12.37 2.90 23.94
C SER A 314 11.87 1.48 23.59
N SER A 315 10.74 1.39 22.89
CA SER A 315 10.02 0.20 22.44
C SER A 315 9.48 0.34 21.00
N THR A 316 9.93 1.37 20.24
CA THR A 316 9.77 1.43 18.77
C THR A 316 10.58 0.30 18.11
N GLY A 317 9.98 -0.88 18.03
CA GLY A 317 10.55 -2.02 17.33
C GLY A 317 10.45 -1.82 15.81
N ALA A 318 11.54 -1.38 15.19
CA ALA A 318 11.74 -1.59 13.76
C ALA A 318 11.99 -3.09 13.52
N GLN A 319 11.02 -3.77 12.90
CA GLN A 319 11.13 -5.19 12.57
C GLN A 319 11.22 -5.38 11.06
N SER A 320 12.30 -6.01 10.61
CA SER A 320 12.47 -6.44 9.23
C SER A 320 12.01 -7.89 9.08
N PHE A 321 11.21 -8.15 8.04
CA PHE A 321 10.81 -9.49 7.62
C PHE A 321 11.38 -9.78 6.21
#